data_AF-A0A452R0C0-F1
#
_entry.id   AF-A0A452R0C0-F1
#
_cell.length_a   1.000
_cell.length_b   1.000
_cell.length_c   1.000
_cell.angle_alpha   90.00
_cell.angle_beta   90.00
_cell.angle_gamma   90.00
#
_symmetry.space_group_name_H-M   'P 1'
#
loop_
_entity.id
_entity.type
_entity.pdbx_description
1 polymer ?
#
loop_
_entity_poly.entity_id
_entity_poly.type
_entity_poly.pdbx_seq_one_letter_code
_entity_poly.pdbx_strand_id
1 'polypeptide(L)'
;GAPTLSCSNSLPDEHKRGPNPQPPTDPGGAQPEDTRDFELVLKVRIQSPRENDFIEVELNRGELSYQNLLEVSCSELGIEPEQVKTIRKLPNTLLRKDKDIRRLRDFQEIELILMKHGSSELVEYTPSLTEKPCYNSNAAKLTY
;
A
#
# COMPACT_ATOMS: atom_id res chain seq x y z
N GLY A 1 -57.37 -70.42 -14.12
CA GLY A 1 -58.47 -69.93 -13.28
C GLY A 1 -58.26 -68.46 -13.01
N ALA A 2 -59.26 -67.63 -13.32
CA ALA A 2 -59.54 -66.36 -12.62
C ALA A 2 -60.59 -66.66 -11.51
N PRO A 3 -61.11 -65.70 -10.69
CA PRO A 3 -60.79 -64.27 -10.40
C PRO A 3 -60.60 -64.05 -8.85
N THR A 4 -60.35 -62.88 -8.24
CA THR A 4 -61.26 -61.71 -7.96
C THR A 4 -60.44 -60.56 -7.33
N LEU A 5 -60.43 -59.35 -7.92
CA LEU A 5 -61.23 -58.15 -7.56
C LEU A 5 -61.00 -57.57 -6.14
N SER A 6 -60.43 -56.36 -6.06
CA SER A 6 -61.21 -55.18 -5.66
C SER A 6 -60.50 -53.87 -6.04
N CYS A 7 -61.24 -53.03 -6.75
CA CYS A 7 -60.93 -51.62 -6.99
C CYS A 7 -61.39 -50.79 -5.79
N SER A 8 -60.71 -49.68 -5.51
CA SER A 8 -61.38 -48.49 -4.97
C SER A 8 -60.76 -47.26 -5.61
N ASN A 9 -61.61 -46.58 -6.38
CA ASN A 9 -61.35 -45.32 -7.07
C ASN A 9 -61.16 -44.19 -6.05
N SER A 10 -60.31 -43.22 -6.41
CA SER A 10 -60.57 -41.79 -6.20
C SER A 10 -59.69 -40.97 -7.16
N LEU A 11 -60.34 -40.30 -8.11
CA LEU A 11 -59.89 -39.16 -8.93
C LEU A 11 -61.03 -38.12 -8.81
N PRO A 12 -60.85 -36.81 -9.06
CA PRO A 12 -59.87 -36.24 -10.00
C PRO A 12 -59.19 -34.93 -9.54
N ASP A 13 -58.32 -34.44 -10.42
CA ASP A 13 -58.07 -33.03 -10.72
C ASP A 13 -57.64 -32.06 -9.59
N GLU A 14 -56.39 -31.59 -9.67
CA GLU A 14 -56.19 -30.19 -10.03
C GLU A 14 -54.79 -29.95 -10.60
N HIS A 15 -54.73 -29.70 -11.91
CA HIS A 15 -53.65 -28.95 -12.52
C HIS A 15 -53.76 -27.48 -12.09
N LYS A 16 -52.98 -27.08 -11.09
CA LYS A 16 -52.67 -25.65 -10.86
C LYS A 16 -51.16 -25.44 -10.99
N ARG A 17 -50.74 -25.21 -12.23
CA ARG A 17 -49.54 -24.42 -12.54
C ARG A 17 -49.80 -22.99 -12.05
N GLY A 18 -49.57 -22.75 -10.76
CA GLY A 18 -49.48 -21.41 -10.16
C GLY A 18 -48.11 -20.80 -10.43
N PRO A 19 -48.00 -19.48 -10.60
CA PRO A 19 -46.82 -18.85 -11.16
C PRO A 19 -45.62 -19.04 -10.23
N ASN A 20 -44.53 -19.50 -10.82
CA ASN A 20 -43.19 -19.38 -10.25
C ASN A 20 -42.97 -17.89 -9.89
N PRO A 21 -42.70 -17.51 -8.63
CA PRO A 21 -42.19 -16.18 -8.35
C PRO A 21 -40.76 -16.18 -8.88
N GLN A 22 -40.60 -15.75 -10.14
CA GLN A 22 -39.29 -15.29 -10.59
C GLN A 22 -38.85 -14.19 -9.63
N PRO A 23 -37.61 -14.21 -9.11
CA PRO A 23 -37.08 -13.03 -8.44
C PRO A 23 -37.16 -11.86 -9.45
N PRO A 24 -37.52 -10.64 -9.01
CA PRO A 24 -37.55 -9.50 -9.91
C PRO A 24 -36.16 -9.35 -10.52
N THR A 25 -36.08 -9.59 -11.82
CA THR A 25 -34.96 -9.17 -12.65
C THR A 25 -35.11 -7.67 -12.75
N ASP A 26 -34.45 -6.94 -11.87
CA ASP A 26 -34.24 -5.51 -12.01
C ASP A 26 -33.11 -5.29 -13.02
N PRO A 27 -33.35 -4.66 -14.19
CA PRO A 27 -32.31 -4.18 -15.07
C PRO A 27 -32.24 -2.65 -14.91
N GLY A 28 -31.89 -2.17 -13.71
CA GLY A 28 -32.15 -0.78 -13.37
C GLY A 28 -31.39 -0.29 -12.15
N GLY A 29 -30.13 -0.72 -12.00
CA GLY A 29 -29.27 -0.24 -10.93
C GLY A 29 -27.81 -0.33 -11.31
N ALA A 30 -27.36 0.52 -12.25
CA ALA A 30 -25.96 0.93 -12.25
C ALA A 30 -25.75 1.79 -10.99
N GLN A 31 -25.65 1.13 -9.84
CA GLN A 31 -25.04 1.74 -8.67
C GLN A 31 -23.65 2.19 -9.11
N PRO A 32 -23.21 3.43 -8.82
CA PRO A 32 -21.79 3.73 -8.86
C PRO A 32 -21.18 2.96 -7.68
N GLU A 33 -20.83 1.70 -7.95
CA GLU A 33 -20.24 0.79 -6.99
C GLU A 33 -18.87 1.37 -6.63
N ASP A 34 -18.83 2.01 -5.46
CA ASP A 34 -17.66 2.46 -4.71
C ASP A 34 -16.32 2.42 -5.46
N THR A 35 -16.10 3.38 -6.37
CA THR A 35 -14.79 3.56 -7.02
C THR A 35 -13.66 3.77 -6.02
N ARG A 36 -13.98 4.23 -4.80
CA ARG A 36 -13.03 4.43 -3.70
C ARG A 36 -12.46 3.13 -3.14
N ASP A 37 -13.19 2.02 -3.21
CA ASP A 37 -12.70 0.73 -2.72
C ASP A 37 -11.63 0.13 -3.64
N PHE A 38 -11.48 0.69 -4.85
CA PHE A 38 -10.46 0.29 -5.82
C PHE A 38 -9.18 1.13 -5.72
N GLU A 39 -9.12 2.12 -4.83
CA GLU A 39 -7.96 2.98 -4.67
C GLU A 39 -7.22 2.67 -3.36
N LEU A 40 -5.89 2.71 -3.43
CA LEU A 40 -4.96 2.57 -2.32
C LEU A 40 -4.18 3.88 -2.20
N VAL A 41 -4.35 4.58 -1.08
CA VAL A 41 -3.61 5.83 -0.82
C VAL A 41 -2.34 5.50 -0.03
N LEU A 42 -1.16 5.96 -0.47
CA LEU A 42 0.11 5.75 0.22
C LEU A 42 0.80 7.06 0.53
N LYS A 43 1.54 7.10 1.63
CA LYS A 43 2.40 8.23 2.00
C LYS A 43 3.80 7.93 1.52
N VAL A 44 4.27 8.60 0.48
CA VAL A 44 5.58 8.33 -0.13
C VAL A 44 6.55 9.49 0.14
N ARG A 45 7.82 9.16 0.31
CA ARG A 45 8.91 10.15 0.37
C ARG A 45 10.20 9.59 -0.21
N ILE A 46 11.15 10.48 -0.46
CA ILE A 46 12.53 10.12 -0.76
C ILE A 46 13.32 10.06 0.54
N GLN A 47 14.26 9.11 0.64
CA GLN A 47 15.27 9.13 1.69
C GLN A 47 16.25 10.28 1.44
N SER A 48 15.99 11.45 2.04
CA SER A 48 16.84 12.63 1.95
C SER A 48 17.19 13.18 3.34
N PRO A 49 18.44 13.62 3.57
CA PRO A 49 18.81 14.30 4.81
C PRO A 49 18.19 15.70 4.93
N ARG A 50 17.70 16.29 3.82
CA ARG A 50 17.16 17.65 3.78
C ARG A 50 15.64 17.70 3.91
N GLU A 51 14.96 16.75 3.30
CA GLU A 51 13.49 16.73 3.19
C GLU A 51 13.00 15.34 3.56
N ASN A 52 12.04 15.28 4.48
CA ASN A 52 11.49 14.04 5.01
C ASN A 52 9.96 14.02 4.96
N ASP A 53 9.39 14.97 4.23
CA ASP A 53 7.95 15.14 4.09
C ASP A 53 7.36 14.02 3.23
N PHE A 54 6.16 13.60 3.59
CA PHE A 54 5.39 12.63 2.82
C PHE A 54 4.41 13.35 1.91
N ILE A 55 4.25 12.83 0.70
CA ILE A 55 3.13 13.17 -0.18
C ILE A 55 2.19 11.97 -0.25
N GLU A 56 0.90 12.24 -0.43
CA GLU A 56 -0.11 11.20 -0.63
C GLU A 56 -0.24 10.90 -2.12
N VAL A 57 -0.12 9.62 -2.48
CA VAL A 57 -0.28 9.14 -3.85
C VAL A 57 -1.34 8.06 -3.91
N GLU A 58 -2.09 8.04 -5.00
CA GLU A 58 -3.21 7.13 -5.20
C GLU A 58 -2.83 6.04 -6.21
N LEU A 59 -3.12 4.78 -5.87
CA LEU A 59 -2.85 3.62 -6.72
C LEU A 59 -4.11 2.78 -6.90
N ASN A 60 -4.29 2.25 -8.11
CA ASN A 60 -5.36 1.29 -8.36
C ASN A 60 -5.04 -0.08 -7.72
N ARG A 61 -5.92 -0.56 -6.84
CA ARG A 61 -5.83 -1.87 -6.18
C ARG A 61 -5.83 -3.04 -7.15
N GLY A 62 -6.47 -2.89 -8.31
CA GLY A 62 -6.47 -3.87 -9.39
C GLY A 62 -5.09 -4.05 -10.05
N GLU A 63 -4.22 -3.04 -9.95
CA GLU A 63 -2.96 -2.97 -10.69
C GLU A 63 -1.75 -2.76 -9.74
N LEU A 64 -1.84 -3.30 -8.52
CA LEU A 64 -0.74 -3.27 -7.55
C LEU A 64 0.42 -4.18 -7.99
N SER A 65 1.37 -3.56 -8.69
CA SER A 65 2.66 -4.13 -9.07
C SER A 65 3.80 -3.24 -8.54
N TYR A 66 4.99 -3.82 -8.46
CA TYR A 66 6.19 -3.08 -8.09
C TYR A 66 6.48 -1.94 -9.07
N GLN A 67 6.31 -2.21 -10.37
CA GLN A 67 6.54 -1.23 -11.42
C GLN A 67 5.56 -0.06 -11.34
N ASN A 68 4.26 -0.33 -11.14
CA ASN A 68 3.25 0.71 -11.03
C ASN A 68 3.49 1.62 -9.81
N LEU A 69 3.80 1.03 -8.64
CA LEU A 69 4.18 1.82 -7.46
C LEU A 69 5.40 2.69 -7.75
N LEU A 70 6.44 2.13 -8.39
CA LEU A 70 7.66 2.86 -8.72
C LEU A 70 7.38 4.04 -9.64
N GLU A 71 6.67 3.80 -10.76
CA GLU A 71 6.37 4.82 -11.77
C GLU A 71 5.52 5.96 -11.20
N VAL A 72 4.41 5.65 -10.53
CA VAL A 72 3.52 6.66 -9.94
C VAL A 72 4.27 7.46 -8.87
N SER A 73 5.00 6.78 -7.97
CA SER A 73 5.76 7.49 -6.93
C SER A 73 6.85 8.39 -7.53
N CYS A 74 7.56 7.92 -8.57
CA CYS A 74 8.60 8.70 -9.23
C CYS A 74 8.04 9.92 -9.96
N SER A 75 6.90 9.76 -10.63
CA SER A 75 6.19 10.85 -11.31
C SER A 75 5.78 11.95 -10.33
N GLU A 76 5.18 11.59 -9.20
CA GLU A 76 4.73 12.54 -8.17
C GLU A 76 5.90 13.21 -7.43
N LEU A 77 7.01 12.48 -7.25
CA LEU A 77 8.23 13.00 -6.60
C LEU A 77 9.18 13.74 -7.58
N GLY A 78 8.89 13.75 -8.89
CA GLY A 78 9.71 14.39 -9.90
C GLY A 78 11.11 13.76 -10.08
N ILE A 79 11.23 12.45 -9.85
CA ILE A 79 12.48 11.69 -10.00
C ILE A 79 12.36 10.63 -11.09
N GLU A 80 13.50 10.16 -11.58
CA GLU A 80 13.53 9.06 -12.56
C GLU A 80 13.58 7.69 -11.86
N PRO A 81 12.84 6.67 -12.34
CA PRO A 81 12.89 5.31 -11.78
C PRO A 81 14.30 4.72 -11.70
N GLU A 82 15.17 5.07 -12.65
CA GLU A 82 16.58 4.65 -12.73
C GLU A 82 17.40 5.16 -11.55
N GLN A 83 16.97 6.25 -10.91
CA GLN A 83 17.62 6.79 -9.72
C GLN A 83 17.20 6.04 -8.46
N VAL A 84 16.15 5.23 -8.49
CA VAL A 84 15.66 4.49 -7.32
C VAL A 84 16.46 3.20 -7.16
N LYS A 85 17.17 3.09 -6.04
CA LYS A 85 17.89 1.88 -5.64
C LYS A 85 16.96 0.81 -5.11
N THR A 86 16.03 1.21 -4.23
CA THR A 86 15.14 0.29 -3.52
C THR A 86 13.97 1.02 -2.87
N ILE A 87 12.86 0.31 -2.71
CA ILE A 87 11.63 0.81 -2.08
C ILE A 87 11.44 0.08 -0.74
N ARG A 88 11.17 0.84 0.33
CA ARG A 88 10.97 0.31 1.67
C ARG A 88 9.65 0.82 2.24
N LYS A 89 8.92 -0.06 2.91
CA LYS A 89 7.87 0.34 3.83
C LYS A 89 8.48 0.64 5.20
N LEU A 90 8.15 1.79 5.77
CA LEU A 90 8.63 2.17 7.09
C LEU A 90 8.02 1.30 8.22
N PRO A 91 8.77 1.08 9.31
CA PRO A 91 10.08 1.66 9.56
C PRO A 91 11.25 0.97 8.84
N ASN A 92 11.19 -0.31 8.40
CA ASN A 92 12.38 -1.01 7.83
C ASN A 92 12.10 -2.23 6.93
N THR A 93 10.97 -2.31 6.23
CA THR A 93 10.60 -3.48 5.41
C THR A 93 10.90 -3.27 3.93
N LEU A 94 11.75 -4.11 3.32
CA LEU A 94 12.01 -4.05 1.88
C LEU A 94 10.83 -4.59 1.06
N LEU A 95 10.39 -3.83 0.07
CA LEU A 95 9.40 -4.26 -0.92
C LEU A 95 10.15 -4.77 -2.15
N ARG A 96 10.00 -6.05 -2.48
CA ARG A 96 10.82 -6.71 -3.51
C ARG A 96 10.03 -7.26 -4.70
N LYS A 97 8.72 -7.40 -4.54
CA LYS A 97 7.83 -8.04 -5.50
C LYS A 97 6.41 -7.56 -5.32
N ASP A 98 5.58 -7.79 -6.33
CA ASP A 98 4.17 -7.40 -6.35
C ASP A 98 3.38 -7.94 -5.14
N LYS A 99 3.69 -9.15 -4.67
CA LYS A 99 3.05 -9.72 -3.49
C LYS A 99 3.30 -8.91 -2.21
N ASP A 100 4.39 -8.17 -2.14
CA ASP A 100 4.68 -7.31 -0.99
C ASP A 100 3.88 -6.00 -1.12
N ILE A 101 3.71 -5.49 -2.34
CA ILE A 101 2.88 -4.31 -2.66
C ILE A 101 1.40 -4.58 -2.38
N ARG A 102 0.89 -5.74 -2.79
CA ARG A 102 -0.51 -6.15 -2.55
C ARG A 102 -0.88 -6.30 -1.07
N ARG A 103 0.11 -6.29 -0.16
CA ARG A 103 -0.12 -6.33 1.30
C ARG A 103 -0.14 -4.93 1.92
N LEU A 104 0.17 -3.90 1.15
CA LEU A 104 0.09 -2.52 1.60
C LEU A 104 -1.37 -2.15 1.88
N ARG A 105 -1.54 -1.18 2.77
CA ARG A 105 -2.83 -0.62 3.19
C ARG A 105 -2.75 0.89 3.11
N ASP A 106 -3.90 1.54 3.18
CA ASP A 106 -3.99 2.99 3.08
C ASP A 106 -3.12 3.68 4.12
N PHE A 107 -2.57 4.81 3.71
CA PHE A 107 -1.72 5.70 4.47
C PHE A 107 -0.47 5.01 5.05
N GLN A 108 -0.06 3.87 4.49
CA GLN A 108 1.24 3.31 4.83
C GLN A 108 2.35 4.17 4.27
N GLU A 109 3.38 4.33 5.09
CA GLU A 109 4.56 5.13 4.78
C GLU A 109 5.57 4.31 3.98
N ILE A 110 5.94 4.83 2.83
CA ILE A 110 6.89 4.26 1.89
C ILE A 110 8.04 5.25 1.69
N GLU A 111 9.24 4.71 1.66
CA GLU A 111 10.48 5.44 1.44
C GLU A 111 11.18 4.88 0.20
N LEU A 112 11.44 5.77 -0.77
CA LEU A 112 12.24 5.49 -1.95
C LEU A 112 13.69 5.86 -1.63
N ILE A 113 14.57 4.86 -1.68
CA ILE A 113 16.01 5.06 -1.50
C ILE A 113 16.62 5.29 -2.88
N LEU A 114 17.28 6.43 -3.06
CA LEU A 114 17.96 6.73 -4.31
C LEU A 114 19.36 6.10 -4.36
N MET A 115 19.84 5.87 -5.57
CA MET A 115 21.23 5.50 -5.82
C MET A 115 22.13 6.65 -5.39
N LYS A 116 23.21 6.35 -4.66
CA LYS A 116 24.27 7.31 -4.42
C LYS A 116 25.03 7.51 -5.73
N HIS A 117 24.58 8.45 -6.56
CA HIS A 117 25.49 9.04 -7.55
C HIS A 117 26.57 9.78 -6.77
N GLY A 118 27.83 9.44 -7.00
CA GLY A 118 29.00 9.78 -6.16
C GLY A 118 29.37 11.25 -6.07
N SER A 119 28.42 12.19 -6.03
CA SER A 119 28.69 13.61 -5.88
C SER A 119 27.51 14.32 -5.22
N SER A 120 27.46 14.23 -3.89
CA SER A 120 27.20 15.35 -2.99
C SER A 120 27.00 14.80 -1.58
N GLU A 121 28.04 14.15 -1.03
CA GLU A 121 28.30 14.35 0.39
C GLU A 121 28.63 15.83 0.53
N LEU A 122 27.57 16.61 0.74
CA LEU A 122 27.68 17.91 1.33
C LEU A 122 28.45 17.66 2.62
N VAL A 123 29.70 18.10 2.61
CA VAL A 123 30.60 18.27 3.73
C VAL A 123 29.75 18.32 4.99
N GLU A 124 29.62 17.17 5.65
CA GLU A 124 29.16 17.15 7.03
C GLU A 124 30.12 18.13 7.68
N TYR A 125 29.60 19.30 8.05
CA TYR A 125 30.29 20.21 8.92
C TYR A 125 30.57 19.38 10.15
N THR A 126 31.75 18.79 10.17
CA THR A 126 32.40 18.34 11.37
C THR A 126 32.28 19.53 12.31
N PRO A 127 31.59 19.44 13.47
CA PRO A 127 32.08 20.22 14.57
C PRO A 127 33.46 19.61 14.80
N SER A 128 34.49 20.26 14.26
CA SER A 128 35.84 20.04 14.70
C SER A 128 35.79 20.31 16.20
N LEU A 129 35.63 19.25 16.99
CA LEU A 129 36.06 19.17 18.36
C LEU A 129 37.58 19.30 18.35
N THR A 130 38.07 20.45 17.93
CA THR A 130 39.23 21.03 18.57
C THR A 130 38.71 21.48 19.93
N GLU A 131 38.56 20.52 20.85
CA GLU A 131 38.73 20.80 22.26
C GLU A 131 40.06 21.56 22.35
N LYS A 132 40.00 22.89 22.47
CA LYS A 132 41.08 23.59 23.13
C LYS A 132 41.15 22.91 24.51
N PRO A 133 42.27 22.32 24.93
CA PRO A 133 42.40 21.96 26.33
C PRO A 133 42.27 23.28 27.10
N CYS A 134 41.12 23.49 27.75
CA CYS A 134 40.88 24.63 28.63
C CYS A 134 41.66 24.46 29.94
N TYR A 135 42.90 23.98 29.86
CA TYR A 135 43.78 23.83 30.99
C TYR A 135 44.59 25.12 31.13
N ASN A 136 44.16 25.99 32.04
CA ASN A 136 44.96 27.12 32.45
C ASN A 136 46.13 26.59 33.31
N SER A 137 47.32 26.48 32.71
CA SER A 137 48.54 26.03 33.36
C SER A 137 49.05 26.94 34.49
N ASN A 138 48.39 28.07 34.75
CA ASN A 138 48.78 28.98 35.84
C ASN A 138 48.16 28.63 37.21
N ALA A 139 47.31 27.60 37.30
CA ALA A 139 46.66 27.21 38.55
C ALA A 139 47.50 26.28 39.45
N ALA A 140 48.64 25.78 38.98
CA ALA A 140 49.49 24.85 39.73
C ALA A 140 50.68 25.55 40.41
N LYS A 141 50.41 26.46 41.36
CA LYS A 141 51.43 26.90 42.32
C LYS A 141 50.83 27.37 43.64
N LEU A 142 50.15 26.47 44.34
CA LEU A 142 49.97 26.58 45.79
C LEU A 142 50.91 25.55 46.43
N THR A 143 52.04 26.04 46.93
CA THR A 143 53.00 25.26 47.71
C THR A 143 52.41 25.04 49.12
N TYR A 144 52.51 23.81 49.64
CA TYR A 144 52.20 23.47 51.04
C TYR A 144 53.38 23.85 51.94
#